data_AF-A0A357VK78-F1
#
_entry.id   AF-A0A357VK78-F1
#
_cell.length_a   1.000
_cell.length_b   1.000
_cell.length_c   1.000
_cell.angle_alpha   90.00
_cell.angle_beta   90.00
_cell.angle_gamma   90.00
#
_symmetry.space_group_name_H-M   'P 1'
#
loop_
_entity.id
_entity.type
_entity.pdbx_description
1 polymer ?
#
loop_
_entity_poly.entity_id
_entity_poly.type
_entity_poly.pdbx_seq_one_letter_code
_entity_poly.pdbx_strand_id
1 'polypeptide(L)' 'MFFEPGYIASVPALPGCVTQGETKEEALAMAEDAIRGYIESLKKHGEPLPFGFWKSRKERLV' A
#
# COMPACT_ATOMS: atom_id res chain seq x y z
N MET A 1 -19.30 17.58 -13.82
CA MET A 1 -18.07 16.90 -13.40
C MET A 1 -18.50 15.75 -12.51
N PHE A 2 -18.50 14.53 -13.04
CA PHE A 2 -18.92 13.34 -12.30
C PHE A 2 -17.72 12.88 -11.48
N PHE A 3 -17.73 13.13 -10.18
CA PHE A 3 -16.86 12.42 -9.27
C PHE A 3 -17.53 11.07 -9.06
N GLU A 4 -17.10 10.05 -9.79
CA GLU A 4 -17.63 8.71 -9.54
C GLU A 4 -17.27 8.32 -8.10
N PRO A 5 -18.26 7.87 -7.29
CA PRO A 5 -18.02 7.54 -5.90
C PRO A 5 -17.14 6.29 -5.82
N GLY A 6 -15.83 6.51 -5.78
CA GLY A 6 -14.83 5.47 -5.60
C GLY A 6 -14.21 5.50 -4.21
N TYR A 7 -13.66 4.36 -3.79
CA TYR A 7 -12.84 4.22 -2.60
C TYR A 7 -11.38 4.43 -2.97
N ILE A 8 -10.68 5.16 -2.10
CA ILE A 8 -9.24 5.36 -2.20
C ILE A 8 -8.60 4.62 -1.04
N ALA A 9 -7.67 3.73 -1.32
CA ALA A 9 -6.82 3.08 -0.33
C ALA A 9 -5.42 3.68 -0.38
N SER A 10 -4.93 4.10 0.78
CA SER A 10 -3.58 4.65 0.94
C SER A 10 -2.82 3.78 1.94
N VAL A 11 -1.55 3.49 1.67
CA VAL A 11 -0.71 2.67 2.56
C VAL A 11 0.23 3.58 3.35
N PRO A 12 -0.02 3.83 4.66
CA PRO A 12 0.81 4.77 5.44
C PRO A 12 2.27 4.35 5.57
N ALA A 13 2.53 3.04 5.48
CA ALA A 13 3.87 2.48 5.53
C ALA A 13 4.66 2.65 4.21
N LEU A 14 3.97 2.90 3.09
CA LEU A 14 4.56 3.09 1.76
C LEU A 14 4.10 4.44 1.20
N PRO A 15 4.73 5.56 1.62
CA PRO A 15 4.33 6.88 1.14
C PRO A 15 4.43 6.94 -0.40
N GLY A 16 3.30 7.24 -1.05
CA GLY A 16 3.17 7.22 -2.51
C GLY A 16 2.41 6.02 -3.09
N CYS A 17 2.12 5.00 -2.27
CA CYS A 17 1.25 3.88 -2.66
C CYS A 17 -0.21 4.22 -2.38
N VAL A 18 -0.92 4.64 -3.43
CA VAL A 18 -2.34 4.97 -3.40
C VAL A 18 -3.05 4.24 -4.53
N THR A 19 -4.17 3.60 -4.23
CA THR A 19 -5.01 2.88 -5.19
C THR A 19 -6.45 3.36 -5.09
N GLN A 20 -7.21 3.22 -6.17
CA GLN A 20 -8.61 3.63 -6.22
C GLN A 20 -9.44 2.54 -6.88
N GLY A 21 -10.55 2.15 -6.25
CA GLY A 21 -11.52 1.19 -6.80
C GLY A 21 -12.96 1.66 -6.60
N GLU A 22 -13.91 1.01 -7.24
CA GLU A 22 -15.34 1.29 -7.08
C GLU A 22 -15.87 0.74 -5.74
N THR A 23 -15.19 -0.27 -5.20
CA THR A 23 -15.50 -0.88 -3.90
C THR A 23 -14.30 -0.84 -2.95
N LYS A 24 -14.58 -1.00 -1.65
CA LYS A 24 -13.52 -1.09 -0.63
C LYS A 24 -12.61 -2.29 -0.88
N GLU A 25 -13.23 -3.43 -1.20
CA GLU A 25 -12.55 -4.69 -1.44
C GLU A 25 -11.61 -4.58 -2.63
N GLU A 26 -12.06 -3.95 -3.72
CA GLU A 26 -11.25 -3.72 -4.92
C GLU A 26 -10.08 -2.77 -4.65
N ALA A 27 -10.34 -1.63 -3.99
CA ALA A 27 -9.29 -0.68 -3.62
C ALA A 27 -8.21 -1.34 -2.75
N LEU A 28 -8.63 -2.20 -1.81
CA LEU A 28 -7.73 -2.98 -0.96
C LEU A 28 -6.97 -4.07 -1.72
N ALA A 29 -7.63 -4.79 -2.63
CA ALA A 29 -6.98 -5.81 -3.46
C ALA A 29 -5.88 -5.19 -4.33
N MET A 30 -6.17 -4.06 -4.97
CA MET A 30 -5.17 -3.30 -5.72
C MET A 30 -4.04 -2.78 -4.83
N ALA A 31 -4.35 -2.33 -3.60
CA ALA A 31 -3.33 -1.90 -2.65
C ALA A 31 -2.39 -3.06 -2.27
N GLU A 32 -2.93 -4.28 -2.11
CA GLU A 32 -2.14 -5.47 -1.79
C GLU A 32 -1.15 -5.81 -2.92
N ASP A 33 -1.60 -5.78 -4.17
CA ASP A 33 -0.73 -6.01 -5.33
C ASP A 33 0.32 -4.90 -5.48
N ALA A 34 -0.07 -3.64 -5.27
CA ALA A 34 0.86 -2.51 -5.30
C ALA A 34 1.94 -2.63 -4.21
N ILE A 35 1.58 -3.07 -3.00
CA ILE A 35 2.53 -3.36 -1.91
C ILE A 35 3.51 -4.46 -2.33
N ARG A 36 3.02 -5.55 -2.92
CA ARG A 36 3.88 -6.66 -3.38
C ARG A 36 4.89 -6.19 -4.42
N GLY A 37 4.43 -5.49 -5.45
CA GLY A 37 5.31 -4.95 -6.50
C GLY A 37 6.31 -3.94 -5.96
N TYR A 38 5.91 -3.11 -4.98
CA TYR A 38 6.82 -2.18 -4.31
C TYR A 38 7.94 -2.90 -3.56
N ILE A 39 7.61 -3.94 -2.79
CA ILE A 39 8.60 -4.75 -2.06
C ILE A 39 9.54 -5.49 -3.03
N GLU A 40 9.02 -6.04 -4.12
CA GLU A 40 9.83 -6.69 -5.15
C GLU A 40 10.78 -5.71 -5.83
N SER A 41 10.31 -4.50 -6.13
CA SER A 41 11.14 -3.43 -6.66
C SER A 41 12.28 -3.08 -5.70
N LEU A 42 11.98 -2.87 -4.41
CA LEU A 42 13.01 -2.56 -3.40
C LEU A 42 14.05 -3.68 -3.30
N LYS A 43 13.61 -4.95 -3.28
CA LYS A 43 14.52 -6.11 -3.27
C LYS A 43 15.42 -6.14 -4.49
N LYS A 44 14.88 -5.83 -5.68
CA LYS A 44 15.64 -5.79 -6.93
C LYS A 44 16.69 -4.69 -6.94
N HIS A 45 16.38 -3.52 -6.38
CA HIS A 45 17.29 -2.38 -6.33
C HIS A 45 18.21 -2.39 -5.09
N GLY A 46 18.03 -3.36 -4.19
CA GLY A 46 18.78 -3.43 -2.93
C GLY A 46 18.45 -2.29 -1.98
N GLU A 47 17.29 -1.66 -2.15
CA GLU A 47 16.86 -0.51 -1.36
C GLU A 47 16.24 -0.96 -0.04
N PRO A 48 16.49 -0.23 1.06
CA PRO A 48 15.87 -0.53 2.34
C PRO A 48 14.36 -0.26 2.29
N LEU A 49 13.59 -1.04 3.06
CA LEU A 49 12.16 -0.79 3.23
C LEU A 49 11.93 0.60 3.85
N PRO A 50 10.92 1.36 3.38
CA PRO A 50 10.65 2.70 3.87
C PRO A 50 10.29 2.72 5.36
N PHE A 51 10.57 3.87 5.97
CA PHE A 51 10.43 4.11 7.39
C PHE A 51 8.97 3.91 7.83
N GLY A 52 8.72 2.95 8.73
CA GLY A 52 7.38 2.61 9.22
C GLY A 52 7.01 1.13 9.07
N PHE A 53 7.59 0.43 8.09
CA PHE A 53 7.35 -1.02 7.89
C PHE A 53 7.71 -1.85 9.14
N TRP A 54 8.79 -1.46 9.83
CA TRP A 54 9.22 -2.11 11.06
C TRP A 54 8.31 -1.82 12.26
N LYS A 55 7.65 -0.65 12.30
CA LYS A 55 6.67 -0.31 13.35
C LYS A 55 5.45 -1.21 13.27
N SER A 56 4.87 -1.36 12.08
CA SER A 56 3.68 -2.20 11.85
C SER A 56 3.92 -3.68 12.18
N ARG A 57 5.15 -4.18 12.04
CA ARG A 57 5.49 -5.56 12.44
C ARG A 57 5.67 -5.74 13.95
N LYS A 58 6.14 -4.72 14.68
CA LYS A 58 6.32 -4.80 16.14
C LYS A 58 5.00 -4.68 16.90
N GLU A 59 4.09 -3.83 16.45
CA GLU A 59 2.79 -3.62 17.11
C GLU A 59 1.79 -4.78 16.91
N ARG A 60 2.09 -5.74 16.03
CA ARG A 60 1.31 -6.98 15.88
C ARG A 60 1.87 -8.17 16.68
N LEU A 61 2.97 -7.96 17.40
CA LEU A 61 3.66 -8.95 18.24
C LEU A 61 3.60 -8.61 19.75
N VAL A 62 2.75 -7.66 20.15
CA VAL A 62 2.45 -7.36 21.56
C VAL A 62 1.03 -7.76 21.91
#